data_AF-A0A2L0NE49-F1
#
_entry.id   AF-A0A2L0NE49-F1
#
_cell.length_a   1.000
_cell.length_b   1.000
_cell.length_c   1.000
_cell.angle_alpha   90.00
_cell.angle_beta   90.00
_cell.angle_gamma   90.00
#
_symmetry.space_group_name_H-M   'P 1'
#
loop_
_entity.id
_entity.type
_entity.pdbx_description
1 polymer ?
#
loop_
_entity_poly.entity_id
_entity_poly.type
_entity_poly.pdbx_seq_one_letter_code
_entity_poly.pdbx_strand_id
1 'polypeptide(L)'
;MRAELEPGDATPALVAAVAAGRAPLGALAELAARQQRIITSDRRSLLLLATRCANRPLGSWFATLAEGESAALRTLPALAAACGTILDRTADHPPLPDHQSPSDQPPLPRHPPLPGCQAYPAYLAWLALNGLPAAVAAALVANFAAWGGYCAAIAEGLRRHHGFDDAACAFFDFFAQPATALEQQAAAALAPAALGSAELAAAREYGTLLQAYERLFWETLAALPTG
;
A
#
# COMPACT_ATOMS: atom_id res chain seq x y z
N MET A 1 15.18 -10.33 -14.43
CA MET A 1 14.84 -9.81 -13.09
C MET A 1 13.41 -9.33 -13.02
N ARG A 2 12.96 -8.32 -13.80
CA ARG A 2 11.54 -7.88 -13.75
C ARG A 2 10.56 -9.04 -14.01
N ALA A 3 10.69 -9.75 -15.13
CA ALA A 3 9.87 -10.92 -15.43
C ALA A 3 10.03 -12.12 -14.45
N GLU A 4 11.11 -12.16 -13.66
CA GLU A 4 11.32 -13.21 -12.63
C GLU A 4 10.69 -12.82 -11.29
N LEU A 5 10.45 -11.52 -11.10
CA LEU A 5 9.87 -10.88 -9.93
C LEU A 5 8.54 -10.21 -10.30
N GLU A 6 7.85 -10.69 -11.33
CA GLU A 6 6.43 -10.33 -11.50
C GLU A 6 5.65 -11.20 -10.52
N PRO A 7 4.86 -10.61 -9.61
CA PRO A 7 4.06 -11.43 -8.70
C PRO A 7 3.12 -12.28 -9.54
N GLY A 8 3.03 -13.57 -9.19
CA GLY A 8 2.28 -14.55 -9.98
C GLY A 8 0.83 -14.11 -10.26
N ASP A 9 0.30 -14.55 -11.41
CA ASP A 9 -0.93 -14.07 -12.05
C ASP A 9 -2.23 -14.10 -11.20
N ALA A 10 -2.20 -14.71 -10.01
CA ALA A 10 -3.38 -14.84 -9.17
C ALA A 10 -3.68 -13.55 -8.41
N THR A 11 -4.69 -12.82 -8.87
CA THR A 11 -5.28 -11.68 -8.14
C THR A 11 -5.64 -12.07 -6.70
N PRO A 12 -5.26 -11.27 -5.68
CA PRO A 12 -5.61 -11.57 -4.30
C PRO A 12 -7.12 -11.69 -4.08
N ALA A 13 -7.55 -12.65 -3.25
CA ALA A 13 -8.97 -12.97 -3.07
C ALA A 13 -9.84 -11.76 -2.64
N LEU A 14 -9.32 -10.90 -1.76
CA LEU A 14 -10.02 -9.69 -1.35
C LEU A 14 -10.16 -8.69 -2.52
N VAL A 15 -9.11 -8.50 -3.34
CA VAL A 15 -9.17 -7.63 -4.54
C VAL A 15 -10.25 -8.13 -5.49
N ALA A 16 -10.28 -9.44 -5.75
CA ALA A 16 -11.32 -10.06 -6.57
C ALA A 16 -12.73 -9.94 -5.96
N ALA A 17 -12.86 -10.01 -4.62
CA ALA A 17 -14.12 -9.81 -3.93
C ALA A 17 -14.64 -8.36 -4.05
N VAL A 18 -13.75 -7.36 -3.94
CA VAL A 18 -14.10 -5.94 -4.13
C VAL A 18 -14.56 -5.69 -5.56
N ALA A 19 -13.81 -6.18 -6.54
CA ALA A 19 -14.16 -6.05 -7.96
C ALA A 19 -15.51 -6.70 -8.30
N ALA A 20 -15.90 -7.75 -7.57
CA ALA A 20 -17.19 -8.43 -7.73
C ALA A 20 -18.31 -7.88 -6.84
N GLY A 21 -18.06 -6.85 -6.02
CA GLY A 21 -19.04 -6.32 -5.07
C GLY A 21 -19.39 -7.25 -3.90
N ARG A 22 -18.54 -8.23 -3.61
CA ARG A 22 -18.73 -9.25 -2.57
C ARG A 22 -17.83 -9.06 -1.35
N ALA A 23 -17.01 -8.02 -1.33
CA ALA A 23 -16.12 -7.76 -0.20
C ALA A 23 -16.91 -7.36 1.06
N PRO A 24 -16.65 -7.98 2.22
CA PRO A 24 -17.22 -7.54 3.48
C PRO A 24 -16.80 -6.11 3.81
N LEU A 25 -17.72 -5.29 4.31
CA LEU A 25 -17.46 -3.91 4.68
C LEU A 25 -16.41 -3.80 5.80
N GLY A 26 -16.45 -4.72 6.75
CA GLY A 26 -15.42 -4.82 7.79
C GLY A 26 -14.01 -5.04 7.23
N ALA A 27 -13.87 -5.83 6.14
CA ALA A 27 -12.59 -6.04 5.48
C ALA A 27 -12.09 -4.79 4.74
N LEU A 28 -13.00 -3.96 4.19
CA LEU A 28 -12.66 -2.68 3.58
C LEU A 28 -12.19 -1.65 4.63
N ALA A 29 -12.87 -1.58 5.77
CA ALA A 29 -12.46 -0.74 6.89
C ALA A 29 -11.10 -1.17 7.44
N GLU A 30 -10.89 -2.48 7.58
CA GLU A 30 -9.60 -3.05 7.97
C GLU A 30 -8.50 -2.71 6.95
N LEU A 31 -8.75 -2.91 5.66
CA LEU A 31 -7.82 -2.52 4.59
C LEU A 31 -7.40 -1.05 4.73
N ALA A 32 -8.34 -0.12 4.87
CA ALA A 32 -8.07 1.30 5.05
C ALA A 32 -7.19 1.57 6.30
N ALA A 33 -7.51 0.94 7.43
CA ALA A 33 -6.75 1.07 8.67
C ALA A 33 -5.31 0.52 8.54
N ARG A 34 -5.11 -0.55 7.75
CA ARG A 34 -3.76 -1.08 7.49
C ARG A 34 -2.94 -0.19 6.58
N GLN A 35 -3.54 0.39 5.54
CA GLN A 35 -2.83 1.33 4.65
C GLN A 35 -2.27 2.52 5.43
N GLN A 36 -3.01 3.11 6.37
CA GLN A 36 -2.49 4.20 7.20
C GLN A 36 -1.18 3.85 7.92
N ARG A 37 -1.08 2.62 8.44
CA ARG A 37 0.12 2.14 9.15
C ARG A 37 1.27 1.85 8.20
N ILE A 38 0.98 1.15 7.10
CA ILE A 38 1.97 0.74 6.09
C ILE A 38 2.62 1.98 5.48
N ILE A 39 1.82 2.88 4.91
CA ILE A 39 2.27 4.11 4.23
C ILE A 39 3.07 5.01 5.19
N THR A 40 2.68 5.05 6.47
CA THR A 40 3.47 5.78 7.50
C THR A 40 4.84 5.15 7.75
N SER A 41 4.92 3.81 7.79
CA SER A 41 6.16 3.05 7.98
C SER A 41 7.06 3.16 6.75
N ASP A 42 6.47 3.00 5.57
CA ASP A 42 7.16 2.99 4.29
C ASP A 42 7.78 4.35 4.01
N ARG A 43 7.02 5.45 4.25
CA ARG A 43 7.56 6.82 4.20
C ARG A 43 8.83 6.98 5.02
N ARG A 44 8.85 6.49 6.27
CA ARG A 44 10.02 6.61 7.16
C ARG A 44 11.20 5.79 6.64
N SER A 45 10.92 4.58 6.16
CA SER A 45 11.91 3.67 5.60
C SER A 45 12.56 4.25 4.34
N LEU A 46 11.76 4.87 3.47
CA LEU A 46 12.22 5.53 2.26
C LEU A 46 13.06 6.79 2.57
N LEU A 47 12.67 7.59 3.57
CA LEU A 47 13.49 8.72 4.03
C LEU A 47 14.85 8.28 4.60
N LEU A 48 14.89 7.14 5.30
CA LEU A 48 16.13 6.55 5.77
C LEU A 48 17.01 6.09 4.60
N LEU A 49 16.45 5.41 3.59
CA LEU A 49 17.17 5.02 2.37
C LEU A 49 17.69 6.23 1.60
N ALA A 50 16.90 7.30 1.50
CA ALA A 50 17.31 8.57 0.92
C ALA A 50 18.53 9.13 1.65
N THR A 51 18.52 9.11 2.99
CA THR A 51 19.64 9.59 3.82
C THR A 51 20.89 8.73 3.64
N ARG A 52 20.76 7.39 3.62
CA ARG A 52 21.87 6.46 3.33
C ARG A 52 22.46 6.63 1.92
N CYS A 53 21.73 7.30 1.03
CA CYS A 53 22.12 7.56 -0.35
C CYS A 53 22.28 9.05 -0.65
N ALA A 54 22.43 9.94 0.34
CA ALA A 54 22.41 11.39 0.15
C ALA A 54 23.41 11.91 -0.90
N ASN A 55 24.54 11.21 -1.10
CA ASN A 55 25.58 11.57 -2.07
C ASN A 55 25.47 10.80 -3.41
N ARG A 56 24.33 10.14 -3.67
CA ARG A 56 24.08 9.33 -4.87
C ARG A 56 22.72 9.71 -5.49
N PRO A 57 22.54 9.58 -6.83
CA PRO A 57 21.25 9.84 -7.48
C PRO A 57 20.09 9.06 -6.86
N LEU A 58 20.37 7.87 -6.33
CA LEU A 58 19.39 7.03 -5.66
C LEU A 58 18.77 7.69 -4.41
N GLY A 59 19.50 8.61 -3.76
CA GLY A 59 18.98 9.37 -2.61
C GLY A 59 17.77 10.20 -2.98
N SER A 60 17.85 10.95 -4.09
CA SER A 60 16.73 11.75 -4.60
C SER A 60 15.56 10.87 -5.01
N TRP A 61 15.81 9.72 -5.64
CA TRP A 61 14.74 8.80 -6.02
C TRP A 61 13.96 8.26 -4.82
N PHE A 62 14.65 7.83 -3.76
CA PHE A 62 13.99 7.40 -2.52
C PHE A 62 13.22 8.55 -1.84
N ALA A 63 13.75 9.79 -1.89
CA ALA A 63 13.05 10.95 -1.37
C ALA A 63 11.74 11.21 -2.13
N THR A 64 11.75 11.11 -3.45
CA THR A 64 10.53 11.20 -4.29
C THR A 64 9.50 10.13 -3.94
N LEU A 65 9.92 8.89 -3.68
CA LEU A 65 8.99 7.86 -3.19
C LEU A 65 8.38 8.24 -1.83
N ALA A 66 9.18 8.74 -0.89
CA ALA A 66 8.67 9.19 0.42
C ALA A 66 7.70 10.39 0.33
N GLU A 67 7.90 11.28 -0.64
CA GLU A 67 6.95 12.35 -0.97
C GLU A 67 5.63 11.77 -1.51
N GLY A 68 5.71 10.74 -2.35
CA GLY A 68 4.55 9.96 -2.81
C GLY A 68 3.76 9.35 -1.65
N GLU A 69 4.43 8.68 -0.72
CA GLU A 69 3.80 8.16 0.51
C GLU A 69 3.13 9.29 1.32
N SER A 70 3.78 10.45 1.41
CA SER A 70 3.23 11.62 2.09
C SER A 70 1.98 12.17 1.39
N ALA A 71 1.92 12.09 0.06
CA ALA A 71 0.74 12.45 -0.72
C ALA A 71 -0.39 11.46 -0.52
N ALA A 72 -0.11 10.15 -0.57
CA ALA A 72 -1.09 9.10 -0.30
C ALA A 72 -1.67 9.19 1.11
N LEU A 73 -0.87 9.49 2.14
CA LEU A 73 -1.38 9.68 3.51
C LEU A 73 -2.46 10.76 3.61
N ARG A 74 -2.44 11.78 2.74
CA ARG A 74 -3.45 12.86 2.77
C ARG A 74 -4.80 12.43 2.23
N THR A 75 -4.89 11.33 1.48
CA THR A 75 -6.14 10.84 0.90
C THR A 75 -6.85 9.81 1.79
N LEU A 76 -6.11 9.12 2.66
CA LEU A 76 -6.64 8.09 3.55
C LEU A 76 -7.76 8.53 4.52
N PRO A 77 -7.83 9.78 5.02
CA PRO A 77 -8.95 10.22 5.85
C PRO A 77 -10.32 10.09 5.16
N ALA A 78 -10.42 10.38 3.86
CA ALA A 78 -11.67 10.26 3.10
C ALA A 78 -12.09 8.79 2.95
N LEU A 79 -11.14 7.92 2.66
CA LEU A 79 -11.38 6.47 2.61
C LEU A 79 -11.88 5.94 3.96
N ALA A 80 -11.23 6.33 5.06
CA ALA A 80 -11.62 5.90 6.41
C ALA A 80 -13.02 6.40 6.80
N ALA A 81 -13.36 7.65 6.46
CA ALA A 81 -14.68 8.23 6.72
C ALA A 81 -15.80 7.50 5.95
N ALA A 82 -15.56 7.15 4.68
CA ALA A 82 -16.50 6.38 3.88
C ALA A 82 -16.74 4.98 4.47
N CYS A 83 -15.67 4.28 4.89
CA CYS A 83 -15.79 3.00 5.58
C CYS A 83 -16.60 3.12 6.90
N GLY A 84 -16.35 4.16 7.70
CA GLY A 84 -17.09 4.41 8.95
C GLY A 84 -18.59 4.66 8.69
N THR A 85 -18.92 5.56 7.77
CA THR A 85 -20.31 5.91 7.42
C THR A 85 -21.09 4.69 6.91
N ILE A 86 -20.42 3.81 6.16
CA ILE A 86 -21.05 2.58 5.67
C ILE A 86 -21.28 1.59 6.80
N LEU A 87 -20.30 1.38 7.69
CA LEU A 87 -20.45 0.50 8.85
C LEU A 87 -21.58 0.96 9.77
N ASP A 88 -21.67 2.27 10.05
CA ASP A 88 -22.70 2.84 10.91
C ASP A 88 -24.11 2.67 10.32
N ARG A 89 -24.27 2.81 9.00
CA ARG A 89 -25.56 2.58 8.32
C ARG A 89 -26.01 1.12 8.33
N THR A 90 -25.06 0.18 8.43
CA THR A 90 -25.34 -1.26 8.46
C THR A 90 -25.47 -1.82 9.87
N ALA A 91 -25.03 -1.09 10.88
CA ALA A 91 -25.31 -1.44 12.26
C ALA A 91 -26.80 -1.21 12.55
N ASP A 92 -27.44 -2.13 13.27
CA ASP A 92 -28.80 -2.02 13.81
C ASP A 92 -28.83 -0.94 14.93
N HIS A 93 -28.37 0.26 14.63
CA HIS A 93 -28.38 1.40 15.54
C HIS A 93 -29.40 2.42 15.04
N PRO A 94 -30.32 2.87 15.91
CA PRO A 94 -31.24 3.93 15.55
C PRO A 94 -30.43 5.18 15.16
N PRO A 95 -30.89 5.96 14.17
CA PRO A 95 -30.17 7.16 13.73
C PRO A 95 -29.91 8.09 14.92
N LEU A 96 -28.68 8.58 15.04
CA LEU A 96 -28.33 9.60 16.02
C LEU A 96 -29.15 10.87 15.74
N PRO A 97 -29.65 11.56 16.76
CA PRO A 97 -30.43 12.79 16.58
C PRO A 97 -29.61 13.85 15.83
N ASP A 98 -30.28 14.67 15.01
CA ASP A 98 -29.77 15.67 14.05
C ASP A 98 -28.87 16.79 14.63
N HIS A 99 -28.39 16.66 15.88
CA HIS A 99 -27.72 17.72 16.64
C HIS A 99 -26.27 17.40 17.00
N GLN A 100 -25.70 16.27 16.57
CA GLN A 100 -24.29 15.96 16.79
C GLN A 100 -23.43 16.51 15.65
N SER A 101 -22.45 17.35 16.01
CA SER A 101 -21.48 17.85 15.04
C SER A 101 -20.60 16.69 14.55
N PRO A 102 -20.06 16.75 13.32
CA PRO A 102 -19.13 15.74 12.80
C PRO A 102 -17.91 15.49 13.72
N SER A 103 -17.58 16.46 14.59
CA SER A 103 -16.53 16.37 15.61
C SER A 103 -16.88 15.53 16.84
N ASP A 104 -18.16 15.20 17.04
CA ASP A 104 -18.65 14.48 18.23
C ASP A 104 -18.77 12.97 18.00
N GLN A 105 -18.45 12.48 16.78
CA GLN A 105 -18.38 11.05 16.52
C GLN A 105 -17.24 10.43 17.34
N PRO A 106 -17.48 9.29 18.02
CA PRO A 106 -16.41 8.59 18.71
C PRO A 106 -15.29 8.27 17.72
N PRO A 107 -14.02 8.37 18.13
CA PRO A 107 -12.92 7.98 17.24
C PRO A 107 -13.17 6.55 16.76
N LEU A 108 -12.99 6.33 15.45
CA LEU A 108 -13.06 5.01 14.82
C LEU A 108 -12.39 3.98 15.74
N PRO A 109 -13.00 2.80 15.96
CA PRO A 109 -12.44 1.78 16.84
C PRO A 109 -10.97 1.56 16.50
N ARG A 110 -10.11 1.56 17.51
CA ARG A 110 -8.67 1.36 17.32
C ARG A 110 -8.46 -0.05 16.77
N HIS A 111 -8.33 -0.18 15.47
CA HIS A 111 -8.00 -1.43 14.78
C HIS A 111 -6.58 -1.88 15.21
N PRO A 112 -6.44 -2.86 16.13
CA PRO A 112 -5.14 -3.31 16.59
C PRO A 112 -4.34 -3.88 15.40
N PRO A 113 -3.02 -3.69 15.31
CA PRO A 113 -2.24 -4.20 14.17
C PRO A 113 -2.43 -5.70 14.00
N LEU A 114 -2.76 -6.14 12.77
CA LEU A 114 -2.79 -7.55 12.41
C LEU A 114 -1.36 -8.00 12.08
N PRO A 115 -0.81 -9.05 12.74
CA PRO A 115 0.58 -9.45 12.56
C PRO A 115 0.98 -9.68 11.09
N GLY A 116 0.15 -10.39 10.32
CA GLY A 116 0.44 -10.65 8.90
C GLY A 116 0.45 -9.38 8.04
N CYS A 117 -0.33 -8.36 8.42
CA CYS A 117 -0.30 -7.05 7.77
C CYS A 117 0.88 -6.16 8.24
N GLN A 118 1.68 -6.58 9.21
CA GLN A 118 2.89 -5.86 9.64
C GLN A 118 4.16 -6.43 9.03
N ALA A 119 4.13 -7.63 8.44
CA ALA A 119 5.31 -8.29 7.89
C ALA A 119 5.98 -7.47 6.78
N TYR A 120 5.19 -6.98 5.81
CA TYR A 120 5.70 -6.15 4.71
C TYR A 120 6.38 -4.86 5.19
N PRO A 121 5.70 -3.96 5.96
CA PRO A 121 6.33 -2.71 6.39
C PRO A 121 7.50 -2.94 7.35
N ALA A 122 7.48 -4.02 8.14
CA ALA A 122 8.63 -4.39 8.98
C ALA A 122 9.83 -4.84 8.15
N TYR A 123 9.59 -5.58 7.07
CA TYR A 123 10.65 -5.99 6.16
C TYR A 123 11.22 -4.82 5.37
N LEU A 124 10.38 -3.89 4.90
CA LEU A 124 10.89 -2.67 4.25
C LEU A 124 11.71 -1.81 5.21
N ALA A 125 11.32 -1.71 6.48
CA ALA A 125 12.13 -1.04 7.50
C ALA A 125 13.47 -1.76 7.73
N TRP A 126 13.48 -3.10 7.72
CA TRP A 126 14.71 -3.87 7.79
C TRP A 126 15.62 -3.64 6.57
N LEU A 127 15.06 -3.60 5.35
CA LEU A 127 15.78 -3.26 4.12
C LEU A 127 16.34 -1.84 4.17
N ALA A 128 15.58 -0.90 4.73
CA ALA A 128 16.04 0.48 4.89
C ALA A 128 17.26 0.60 5.82
N LEU A 129 17.33 -0.23 6.86
CA LEU A 129 18.45 -0.28 7.80
C LEU A 129 19.65 -1.08 7.24
N ASN A 130 19.38 -2.26 6.68
CA ASN A 130 20.40 -3.29 6.45
C ASN A 130 20.62 -3.62 4.97
N GLY A 131 19.65 -3.35 4.11
CA GLY A 131 19.71 -3.71 2.70
C GLY A 131 20.74 -2.91 1.90
N LEU A 132 21.16 -3.48 0.78
CA LEU A 132 21.95 -2.79 -0.25
C LEU A 132 21.04 -1.83 -1.04
N PRO A 133 21.23 -0.50 -0.99
CA PRO A 133 20.24 0.43 -1.54
C PRO A 133 19.91 0.22 -3.03
N ALA A 134 20.92 -0.10 -3.85
CA ALA A 134 20.71 -0.34 -5.28
C ALA A 134 19.86 -1.61 -5.53
N ALA A 135 20.08 -2.66 -4.73
CA ALA A 135 19.26 -3.87 -4.76
C ALA A 135 17.84 -3.64 -4.23
N VAL A 136 17.68 -2.80 -3.20
CA VAL A 136 16.36 -2.40 -2.67
C VAL A 136 15.56 -1.64 -3.73
N ALA A 137 16.19 -0.68 -4.42
CA ALA A 137 15.53 0.06 -5.49
C ALA A 137 15.07 -0.87 -6.62
N ALA A 138 15.94 -1.78 -7.06
CA ALA A 138 15.63 -2.82 -8.04
C ALA A 138 14.45 -3.71 -7.62
N ALA A 139 14.41 -4.13 -6.35
CA ALA A 139 13.33 -4.94 -5.79
C ALA A 139 11.99 -4.19 -5.73
N LEU A 140 11.98 -2.92 -5.31
CA LEU A 140 10.77 -2.09 -5.24
C LEU A 140 10.17 -1.83 -6.63
N VAL A 141 11.01 -1.49 -7.61
CA VAL A 141 10.57 -1.24 -9.00
C VAL A 141 9.87 -2.47 -9.59
N ALA A 142 10.34 -3.68 -9.27
CA ALA A 142 9.70 -4.90 -9.74
C ALA A 142 8.27 -5.08 -9.19
N ASN A 143 7.95 -4.49 -8.03
CA ASN A 143 6.66 -4.65 -7.37
C ASN A 143 5.59 -3.61 -7.77
N PHE A 144 5.99 -2.45 -8.32
CA PHE A 144 5.07 -1.33 -8.59
C PHE A 144 3.87 -1.69 -9.48
N ALA A 145 4.10 -2.45 -10.54
CA ALA A 145 3.06 -2.76 -11.52
C ALA A 145 1.88 -3.54 -10.92
N ALA A 146 2.17 -4.49 -10.03
CA ALA A 146 1.15 -5.33 -9.43
C ALA A 146 0.30 -4.58 -8.41
N TRP A 147 0.95 -3.84 -7.51
CA TRP A 147 0.26 -2.97 -6.56
C TRP A 147 -0.65 -1.96 -7.28
N GLY A 148 -0.15 -1.31 -8.33
CA GLY A 148 -0.95 -0.39 -9.14
C GLY A 148 -2.17 -1.06 -9.78
N GLY A 149 -2.02 -2.27 -10.30
CA GLY A 149 -3.13 -3.07 -10.83
C GLY A 149 -4.19 -3.42 -9.77
N TYR A 150 -3.76 -3.80 -8.56
CA TYR A 150 -4.68 -4.05 -7.44
C TYR A 150 -5.42 -2.78 -7.02
N CYS A 151 -4.73 -1.65 -6.93
CA CYS A 151 -5.35 -0.37 -6.62
C CYS A 151 -6.39 0.04 -7.66
N ALA A 152 -6.09 -0.13 -8.95
CA ALA A 152 -7.05 0.15 -10.02
C ALA A 152 -8.33 -0.69 -9.88
N ALA A 153 -8.18 -2.00 -9.67
CA ALA A 153 -9.31 -2.91 -9.49
C ALA A 153 -10.14 -2.59 -8.23
N ILE A 154 -9.48 -2.21 -7.13
CA ILE A 154 -10.16 -1.82 -5.90
C ILE A 154 -10.94 -0.51 -6.11
N ALA A 155 -10.31 0.54 -6.66
CA ALA A 155 -10.95 1.83 -6.87
C ALA A 155 -12.19 1.71 -7.78
N GLU A 156 -12.10 0.89 -8.81
CA GLU A 156 -13.18 0.55 -9.72
C GLU A 156 -14.33 -0.18 -9.01
N GLY A 157 -14.02 -1.24 -8.24
CA GLY A 157 -15.03 -2.02 -7.51
C GLY A 157 -15.73 -1.21 -6.42
N LEU A 158 -14.98 -0.36 -5.69
CA LEU A 158 -15.52 0.51 -4.65
C LEU A 158 -16.57 1.49 -5.20
N ARG A 159 -16.29 2.13 -6.35
CA ARG A 159 -17.25 3.03 -7.01
C ARG A 159 -18.49 2.30 -7.48
N ARG A 160 -18.32 1.17 -8.18
CA ARG A 160 -19.43 0.45 -8.83
C ARG A 160 -20.36 -0.25 -7.85
N HIS A 161 -19.80 -0.85 -6.80
CA HIS A 161 -20.55 -1.80 -5.97
C HIS A 161 -20.75 -1.34 -4.53
N HIS A 162 -19.89 -0.44 -4.04
CA HIS A 162 -19.92 -0.01 -2.64
C HIS A 162 -20.30 1.47 -2.45
N GLY A 163 -20.53 2.21 -3.54
CA GLY A 163 -21.00 3.60 -3.50
C GLY A 163 -19.98 4.60 -2.97
N PHE A 164 -18.68 4.28 -3.04
CA PHE A 164 -17.61 5.20 -2.66
C PHE A 164 -17.46 6.30 -3.73
N ASP A 165 -17.27 7.54 -3.29
CA ASP A 165 -17.02 8.67 -4.18
C ASP A 165 -15.53 8.77 -4.57
N ASP A 166 -15.20 9.78 -5.40
CA ASP A 166 -13.83 9.99 -5.87
C ASP A 166 -12.87 10.36 -4.73
N ALA A 167 -13.34 11.08 -3.71
CA ALA A 167 -12.50 11.44 -2.57
C ALA A 167 -12.10 10.20 -1.77
N ALA A 168 -13.03 9.27 -1.56
CA ALA A 168 -12.77 8.01 -0.87
C ALA A 168 -11.93 7.03 -1.70
N CYS A 169 -11.99 7.11 -3.03
CA CYS A 169 -11.17 6.28 -3.92
C CYS A 169 -9.77 6.87 -4.20
N ALA A 170 -9.53 8.14 -3.89
CA ALA A 170 -8.31 8.87 -4.25
C ALA A 170 -7.00 8.20 -3.79
N PHE A 171 -7.02 7.45 -2.67
CA PHE A 171 -5.86 6.66 -2.24
C PHE A 171 -5.46 5.60 -3.27
N PHE A 172 -6.44 4.82 -3.73
CA PHE A 172 -6.20 3.77 -4.70
C PHE A 172 -5.93 4.38 -6.08
N ASP A 173 -6.63 5.44 -6.48
CA ASP A 173 -6.36 6.11 -7.75
C ASP A 173 -4.93 6.67 -7.83
N PHE A 174 -4.39 7.16 -6.71
CA PHE A 174 -3.00 7.65 -6.64
C PHE A 174 -1.99 6.56 -7.02
N PHE A 175 -2.14 5.35 -6.46
CA PHE A 175 -1.24 4.23 -6.73
C PHE A 175 -1.56 3.48 -8.03
N ALA A 176 -2.77 3.60 -8.55
CA ALA A 176 -3.18 3.02 -9.83
C ALA A 176 -2.53 3.71 -11.05
N GLN A 177 -1.94 4.90 -10.86
CA GLN A 177 -1.25 5.61 -11.94
C GLN A 177 -0.02 4.81 -12.42
N PRO A 178 0.27 4.79 -13.73
CA PRO A 178 1.45 4.11 -14.24
C PRO A 178 2.74 4.68 -13.61
N ALA A 179 3.56 3.80 -13.04
CA ALA A 179 4.82 4.18 -12.40
C ALA A 179 5.96 4.47 -13.40
N THR A 180 5.69 4.59 -14.70
CA THR A 180 6.72 4.69 -15.76
C THR A 180 7.77 5.77 -15.51
N ALA A 181 7.36 6.95 -15.02
CA ALA A 181 8.29 8.01 -14.66
C ALA A 181 9.22 7.62 -13.49
N LEU A 182 8.68 6.99 -12.44
CA LEU A 182 9.44 6.49 -11.30
C LEU A 182 10.40 5.36 -11.70
N GLU A 183 9.97 4.47 -12.60
CA GLU A 183 10.80 3.39 -13.14
C GLU A 183 11.97 3.94 -13.98
N GLN A 184 11.72 4.94 -14.82
CA GLN A 184 12.75 5.62 -15.60
C GLN A 184 13.75 6.35 -14.69
N GLN A 185 13.26 7.05 -13.65
CA GLN A 185 14.11 7.69 -12.66
C GLN A 185 14.97 6.67 -11.90
N ALA A 186 14.41 5.51 -11.53
CA ALA A 186 15.16 4.44 -10.89
C ALA A 186 16.27 3.90 -11.81
N ALA A 187 15.93 3.62 -13.07
CA ALA A 187 16.88 3.15 -14.07
C ALA A 187 18.02 4.16 -14.28
N ALA A 188 17.70 5.46 -14.39
CA ALA A 188 18.68 6.52 -14.48
C ALA A 188 19.55 6.65 -13.22
N ALA A 189 18.98 6.46 -12.03
CA ALA A 189 19.71 6.50 -10.76
C ALA A 189 20.66 5.31 -10.57
N LEU A 190 20.32 4.16 -11.16
CA LEU A 190 21.13 2.93 -11.15
C LEU A 190 22.18 2.89 -12.29
N ALA A 191 21.97 3.62 -13.39
CA ALA A 191 22.86 3.60 -14.56
C ALA A 191 24.34 3.95 -14.29
N PRO A 192 24.72 4.86 -13.37
CA PRO A 192 26.12 5.21 -13.12
C PRO A 192 26.99 4.05 -12.64
N ALA A 193 26.39 2.97 -12.14
CA ALA A 193 27.08 1.73 -11.79
C ALA A 193 26.13 0.55 -11.99
N ALA A 194 26.37 -0.25 -13.04
CA ALA A 194 25.60 -1.47 -13.26
C ALA A 194 25.67 -2.37 -12.02
N LEU A 195 24.52 -2.95 -11.64
CA LEU A 195 24.44 -3.84 -10.49
C LEU A 195 25.40 -5.01 -10.65
N GLY A 196 26.25 -5.24 -9.65
CA GLY A 196 27.10 -6.41 -9.58
C GLY A 196 26.28 -7.69 -9.36
N SER A 197 26.92 -8.85 -9.52
CA SER A 197 26.27 -10.15 -9.30
C SER A 197 25.66 -10.31 -7.90
N ALA A 198 26.36 -9.81 -6.87
CA ALA A 198 25.87 -9.83 -5.49
C ALA A 198 24.64 -8.93 -5.29
N GLU A 199 24.59 -7.75 -5.91
CA GLU A 199 23.45 -6.84 -5.83
C GLU A 199 22.24 -7.39 -6.58
N LEU A 200 22.47 -8.04 -7.72
CA LEU A 200 21.41 -8.74 -8.46
C LEU A 200 20.84 -9.92 -7.66
N ALA A 201 21.69 -10.69 -6.98
CA ALA A 201 21.25 -11.77 -6.10
C ALA A 201 20.42 -11.22 -4.92
N ALA A 202 20.91 -10.17 -4.27
CA ALA A 202 20.18 -9.49 -3.20
C ALA A 202 18.84 -8.91 -3.68
N ALA A 203 18.80 -8.29 -4.86
CA ALA A 203 17.57 -7.71 -5.41
C ALA A 203 16.49 -8.79 -5.65
N ARG A 204 16.91 -9.97 -6.13
CA ARG A 204 16.02 -11.14 -6.29
C ARG A 204 15.47 -11.62 -4.96
N GLU A 205 16.34 -11.77 -3.96
CA GLU A 205 15.95 -12.18 -2.61
C GLU A 205 14.96 -11.18 -1.99
N TYR A 206 15.30 -9.89 -2.02
CA TYR A 206 14.47 -8.82 -1.47
C TYR A 206 13.10 -8.74 -2.16
N GLY A 207 13.07 -8.80 -3.50
CA GLY A 207 11.82 -8.79 -4.26
C GLY A 207 10.93 -9.99 -3.95
N THR A 208 11.53 -11.19 -3.84
CA THR A 208 10.79 -12.42 -3.50
C THR A 208 10.14 -12.32 -2.12
N LEU A 209 10.87 -11.82 -1.12
CA LEU A 209 10.34 -11.64 0.23
C LEU A 209 9.28 -10.54 0.31
N LEU A 210 9.47 -9.41 -0.40
CA LEU A 210 8.44 -8.36 -0.49
C LEU A 210 7.12 -8.93 -1.03
N GLN A 211 7.17 -9.74 -2.10
CA GLN A 211 5.98 -10.38 -2.67
C GLN A 211 5.34 -11.41 -1.73
N ALA A 212 6.17 -12.21 -1.04
CA ALA A 212 5.66 -13.16 -0.06
C ALA A 212 4.93 -12.45 1.09
N TYR A 213 5.48 -11.34 1.57
CA TYR A 213 4.85 -10.55 2.63
C TYR A 213 3.63 -9.74 2.15
N GLU A 214 3.62 -9.28 0.90
CA GLU A 214 2.42 -8.70 0.30
C GLU A 214 1.30 -9.75 0.18
N ARG A 215 1.64 -10.97 -0.24
CA ARG A 215 0.68 -12.09 -0.27
C ARG A 215 0.12 -12.39 1.12
N LEU A 216 1.00 -12.48 2.13
CA LEU A 216 0.59 -12.67 3.53
C LEU A 216 -0.34 -11.54 4.02
N PHE A 217 -0.08 -10.29 3.61
CA PHE A 217 -0.96 -9.16 3.91
C PHE A 217 -2.38 -9.40 3.36
N TRP A 218 -2.49 -9.80 2.09
CA TRP A 218 -3.79 -10.07 1.46
C TRP A 218 -4.51 -11.28 2.06
N GLU A 219 -3.78 -12.37 2.33
CA GLU A 219 -4.31 -13.57 2.99
C GLU A 219 -4.83 -13.26 4.40
N THR A 220 -4.11 -12.42 5.14
CA THR A 220 -4.51 -11.99 6.49
C THR A 220 -5.83 -11.22 6.45
N LEU A 221 -6.01 -10.32 5.48
CA LEU A 221 -7.26 -9.58 5.31
C LEU A 221 -8.40 -10.48 4.83
N ALA A 222 -8.13 -11.44 3.94
CA ALA A 222 -9.13 -12.38 3.44
C ALA A 222 -9.60 -13.38 4.51
N ALA A 223 -8.78 -13.66 5.53
CA ALA A 223 -9.11 -14.53 6.66
C ALA A 223 -9.93 -13.84 7.76
N LEU A 224 -10.20 -12.53 7.64
CA LEU A 224 -11.04 -11.83 8.61
C LEU A 224 -12.47 -12.39 8.59
N PRO A 225 -13.13 -12.52 9.76
CA PRO A 225 -14.51 -12.95 9.82
C PRO A 225 -15.39 -12.02 8.97
N THR A 226 -16.27 -12.61 8.17
CA THR A 226 -17.35 -11.89 7.51
C THR A 226 -18.40 -11.55 8.56
N GLY A 227 -18.14 -10.49 9.33
CA GLY A 227 -19.12 -9.90 10.25
C GLY A 227 -20.32 -9.36 9.50
#